data_AF-A0A7R8WRN3-F1
#
_entry.id   AF-A0A7R8WRN3-F1
#
_cell.length_a   1.000
_cell.length_b   1.000
_cell.length_c   1.000
_cell.angle_alpha   90.00
_cell.angle_beta   90.00
_cell.angle_gamma   90.00
#
_symmetry.space_group_name_H-M   'P 1'
#
loop_
_entity.id
_entity.type
_entity.pdbx_description
1 polymer ?
#
loop_
_entity_poly.entity_id
_entity_poly.type
_entity_poly.pdbx_seq_one_letter_code
_entity_poly.pdbx_strand_id
1 'polypeptide(L)'
;MGECWGAGTATFMILGNVCTRGCSFCAVKTGRPPEYDEDEPRRVAEAIKLMEVKHAVITSVNRDELKDRGAEIWYQTVVAVKEMSPTTTIETLIPDTKANWEALERMISGGQEVVSHNMETVERLYRK
;
A
#
# COMPACT_ATOMS: atom_id res chain seq x y z
N MET A 1 -2.23 19.67 -2.09
CA MET A 1 -1.18 18.96 -1.32
C MET A 1 -0.95 19.54 0.07
N GLY A 2 -1.08 20.86 0.31
CA GLY A 2 -0.73 21.45 1.62
C GLY A 2 -1.65 21.14 2.81
N GLU A 3 -2.92 20.79 2.58
CA GLU A 3 -3.89 20.56 3.67
C GLU A 3 -3.59 19.27 4.46
N CYS A 4 -3.32 18.15 3.79
CA CYS A 4 -3.03 16.88 4.44
C CYS A 4 -1.66 16.88 5.14
N TRP A 5 -0.63 17.44 4.49
CA TRP A 5 0.71 17.51 5.09
C TRP A 5 0.72 18.47 6.29
N GLY A 6 -0.03 19.57 6.24
CA GLY A 6 -0.23 20.46 7.39
C GLY A 6 -0.98 19.80 8.56
N ALA A 7 -1.83 18.80 8.28
CA ALA A 7 -2.50 17.99 9.29
C ALA A 7 -1.62 16.85 9.85
N GLY A 8 -0.43 16.62 9.28
CA GLY A 8 0.46 15.53 9.66
C GLY A 8 0.07 14.18 9.06
N THR A 9 -0.59 14.18 7.89
CA THR A 9 -0.99 12.95 7.18
C THR A 9 -0.40 12.92 5.77
N ALA A 10 0.17 11.77 5.38
CA ALA A 10 0.64 11.55 4.01
C ALA A 10 0.33 10.13 3.53
N THR A 11 0.16 10.00 2.22
CA THR A 11 -0.06 8.71 1.55
C THR A 11 1.18 8.29 0.78
N PHE A 12 1.62 7.05 0.99
CA PHE A 12 2.80 6.46 0.37
C PHE A 12 2.36 5.33 -0.56
N MET A 13 2.85 5.35 -1.80
CA MET A 13 2.62 4.29 -2.77
C MET A 13 3.84 3.39 -2.83
N ILE A 14 3.67 2.12 -2.50
CA ILE A 14 4.70 1.07 -2.57
C ILE A 14 4.51 0.17 -3.79
N LEU A 15 5.50 -0.68 -4.06
CA LEU A 15 5.57 -1.66 -5.15
C LEU A 15 5.64 -1.02 -6.55
N GLY A 16 6.05 0.25 -6.62
CA GLY A 16 6.23 1.02 -7.84
C GLY A 16 4.99 1.80 -8.29
N ASN A 17 4.99 2.24 -9.54
CA ASN A 17 3.98 3.12 -10.13
C ASN A 17 3.34 2.58 -11.42
N VAL A 18 3.57 1.29 -11.71
CA VAL A 18 2.95 0.56 -12.83
C VAL A 18 2.13 -0.58 -12.23
N CYS A 19 0.88 -0.73 -12.65
CA CYS A 19 -0.05 -1.71 -12.10
C CYS A 19 -0.33 -2.83 -13.11
N THR A 20 -0.38 -4.08 -12.66
CA THR A 20 -0.77 -5.21 -13.53
C THR A 20 -2.23 -5.17 -13.98
N ARG A 21 -3.04 -4.26 -13.40
CA ARG A 21 -4.45 -4.08 -13.74
C ARG A 21 -4.70 -2.68 -14.32
N GLY A 22 -5.75 -2.58 -15.12
CA GLY A 22 -6.19 -1.34 -15.76
C GLY A 22 -7.59 -0.95 -15.34
N CYS A 23 -7.73 -0.52 -14.08
CA CYS A 23 -8.99 0.06 -13.59
C CYS A 23 -9.29 1.34 -14.38
N SER A 24 -10.46 1.44 -15.01
CA SER A 24 -10.82 2.54 -15.93
C SER A 24 -10.85 3.93 -15.29
N PHE A 25 -10.92 4.00 -13.96
CA PHE A 25 -10.94 5.24 -13.18
C PHE A 25 -9.57 5.58 -12.58
N CYS A 26 -8.62 4.65 -12.60
CA CYS A 26 -7.33 4.80 -11.93
C CYS A 26 -6.32 5.49 -12.86
N ALA A 27 -5.61 6.49 -12.32
CA ALA A 27 -4.58 7.23 -13.07
C ALA A 27 -3.23 6.49 -13.16
N VAL A 28 -3.08 5.35 -12.47
CA VAL A 28 -1.84 4.56 -12.48
C VAL A 28 -1.66 3.88 -13.83
N LYS A 29 -0.42 3.92 -14.36
CA LYS A 29 -0.08 3.29 -15.64
C LYS A 29 -0.28 1.78 -15.55
N THR A 30 -1.02 1.19 -16.50
CA THR A 30 -1.14 -0.26 -16.63
C THR A 30 0.07 -0.84 -17.36
N GLY A 31 0.60 -1.95 -16.85
CA GLY A 31 1.71 -2.67 -17.47
C GLY A 31 2.28 -3.75 -16.55
N ARG A 32 3.38 -4.37 -16.97
CA ARG A 32 4.16 -5.25 -16.10
C ARG A 32 5.18 -4.39 -15.34
N PRO A 33 5.17 -4.37 -13.99
CA PRO A 33 6.17 -3.65 -13.20
C PRO A 33 7.57 -4.19 -13.52
N PRO A 34 8.58 -3.31 -13.71
CA PRO A 34 9.91 -3.74 -14.12
C PRO A 34 10.75 -4.27 -12.97
N GLU A 35 10.46 -3.84 -11.74
CA GLU A 35 11.33 -4.03 -10.58
C GLU A 35 10.52 -4.50 -9.37
N TYR A 36 11.22 -5.18 -8.47
CA TYR A 36 10.73 -5.56 -7.15
C TYR A 36 11.84 -5.20 -6.16
N ASP A 37 11.59 -4.17 -5.36
CA ASP A 37 12.60 -3.55 -4.51
C ASP A 37 12.37 -3.96 -3.06
N GLU A 38 13.23 -4.85 -2.57
CA GLU A 38 13.16 -5.39 -1.21
C GLU A 38 13.60 -4.37 -0.14
N ASP A 39 14.26 -3.27 -0.52
CA ASP A 39 14.69 -2.19 0.38
C ASP A 39 13.67 -1.03 0.44
N GLU A 40 12.60 -1.08 -0.37
CA GLU A 40 11.51 -0.11 -0.34
C GLU A 40 10.89 0.07 1.07
N PRO A 41 10.64 -0.98 1.87
CA PRO A 41 10.16 -0.85 3.25
C PRO A 41 10.97 0.11 4.11
N ARG A 42 12.30 -0.02 4.07
CA ARG A 42 13.22 0.81 4.85
C ARG A 42 13.12 2.27 4.41
N ARG A 43 13.11 2.53 3.10
CA ARG A 43 13.05 3.90 2.56
C ARG A 43 11.72 4.59 2.85
N VAL A 44 10.61 3.85 2.83
CA VAL A 44 9.29 4.37 3.20
C VAL A 44 9.26 4.73 4.69
N ALA A 45 9.79 3.86 5.55
CA ALA A 45 9.89 4.13 6.99
C ALA A 45 10.77 5.36 7.30
N GLU A 46 11.91 5.50 6.60
CA GLU A 46 12.78 6.68 6.70
C GLU A 46 12.07 7.96 6.23
N ALA A 47 11.33 7.89 5.13
CA ALA A 47 10.56 9.03 4.62
C ALA A 47 9.46 9.45 5.62
N ILE A 48 8.71 8.50 6.16
CA ILE A 48 7.68 8.74 7.18
C ILE A 48 8.28 9.40 8.42
N LYS A 49 9.42 8.90 8.89
CA LYS A 49 10.15 9.47 10.03
C LYS A 49 10.62 10.89 9.76
N LEU A 50 11.23 11.13 8.59
CA LEU A 50 11.73 12.44 8.20
C LEU A 50 10.62 13.49 8.07
N MET A 51 9.45 13.06 7.58
CA MET A 51 8.27 13.93 7.44
C MET A 51 7.51 14.13 8.75
N GLU A 52 7.84 13.40 9.81
CA GLU A 52 7.19 13.45 11.13
C GLU A 52 5.65 13.32 11.04
N VAL A 53 5.14 12.50 10.12
CA VAL A 53 3.70 12.31 9.96
C VAL A 53 3.10 11.58 11.16
N LYS A 54 1.97 12.07 11.62
CA LYS A 54 1.17 11.47 12.71
C LYS A 54 0.38 10.26 12.21
N HIS A 55 -0.04 10.30 10.95
CA HIS A 55 -0.81 9.24 10.32
C HIS A 55 -0.27 8.97 8.90
N ALA A 56 0.17 7.74 8.66
CA ALA A 56 0.67 7.30 7.37
C ALA A 56 -0.37 6.38 6.70
N VAL A 57 -0.82 6.76 5.51
CA VAL A 57 -1.61 5.87 4.66
C VAL A 57 -0.67 5.17 3.69
N ILE A 58 -0.67 3.85 3.64
CA ILE A 58 0.15 3.06 2.74
C ILE A 58 -0.76 2.39 1.73
N THR A 59 -0.48 2.54 0.44
CA THR A 59 -1.20 1.91 -0.65
C THR A 59 -0.22 1.33 -1.67
N SER A 60 -0.68 0.49 -2.59
CA SER A 60 0.18 -0.09 -3.61
C SER A 60 -0.51 -0.21 -4.95
N VAL A 61 0.32 -0.37 -5.99
CA VAL A 61 -0.14 -0.97 -7.25
C VAL A 61 -0.37 -2.47 -7.08
N ASN A 62 -1.10 -3.09 -8.02
CA ASN A 62 -1.28 -4.55 -8.02
C ASN A 62 -0.07 -5.24 -8.64
N ARG A 63 0.39 -6.30 -7.99
CA ARG A 63 1.53 -7.15 -8.40
C ARG A 63 1.07 -8.58 -8.70
N ASP A 64 0.11 -8.74 -9.61
CA ASP A 64 -0.46 -10.06 -9.94
C ASP A 64 0.53 -11.01 -10.64
N GLU A 65 1.73 -10.55 -10.99
CA GLU A 65 2.81 -11.38 -11.52
C GLU A 65 3.65 -12.05 -10.42
N LEU A 66 3.59 -11.53 -9.19
CA LEU A 66 4.27 -12.13 -8.03
C LEU A 66 3.41 -13.22 -7.40
N LYS A 67 4.07 -14.25 -6.86
CA LYS A 67 3.40 -15.38 -6.18
C LYS A 67 2.65 -14.92 -4.93
N ASP A 68 3.28 -14.06 -4.14
CA ASP A 68 2.75 -13.50 -2.89
C ASP A 68 1.97 -12.19 -3.11
N ARG A 69 1.83 -11.72 -4.36
CA ARG A 69 1.18 -10.44 -4.70
C ARG A 69 1.85 -9.20 -4.07
N GLY A 70 3.10 -9.31 -3.63
CA GLY A 70 3.83 -8.25 -2.91
C GLY A 70 3.48 -8.14 -1.42
N ALA A 71 2.80 -9.15 -0.85
CA ALA A 71 2.40 -9.16 0.55
C ALA A 71 3.60 -9.07 1.52
N GLU A 72 4.78 -9.56 1.12
CA GLU A 72 5.97 -9.44 1.96
C GLU A 72 6.41 -7.97 2.13
N ILE A 73 6.48 -7.19 1.04
CA ILE A 73 6.82 -5.77 1.11
C ILE A 73 5.81 -5.00 1.97
N TRP A 74 4.51 -5.31 1.83
CA TRP A 74 3.48 -4.72 2.67
C TRP A 74 3.76 -4.94 4.16
N TYR A 75 3.96 -6.21 4.56
CA TYR A 75 4.26 -6.53 5.95
C TYR A 75 5.52 -5.82 6.45
N GLN A 76 6.62 -5.93 5.69
CA GLN A 76 7.90 -5.35 6.07
C GLN A 76 7.82 -3.83 6.16
N THR A 77 7.04 -3.18 5.29
CA THR A 77 6.85 -1.72 5.35
C THR A 77 6.16 -1.32 6.64
N VAL A 78 5.08 -2.00 7.02
CA VAL A 78 4.38 -1.70 8.28
C VAL A 78 5.29 -1.92 9.48
N VAL A 79 6.01 -3.06 9.53
CA VAL A 79 6.96 -3.36 10.62
C VAL A 79 8.05 -2.28 10.72
N ALA A 80 8.69 -1.94 9.61
CA ALA A 80 9.76 -0.95 9.58
C ALA A 80 9.26 0.44 10.03
N VAL A 81 8.05 0.85 9.62
CA VAL A 81 7.45 2.11 10.06
C VAL A 81 7.20 2.09 11.57
N LYS A 82 6.65 1.00 12.12
CA LYS A 82 6.40 0.90 13.57
C LYS A 82 7.70 0.87 14.38
N GLU A 83 8.77 0.29 13.86
CA GLU A 83 10.09 0.31 14.51
C GLU A 83 10.72 1.71 14.49
N MET A 84 10.67 2.40 13.35
CA MET A 84 11.33 3.70 13.18
C MET A 84 10.54 4.87 13.76
N SER A 85 9.21 4.77 13.73
CA SER A 85 8.24 5.81 14.09
C SER A 85 7.09 5.21 14.91
N PRO A 86 7.35 4.71 16.14
CA PRO A 86 6.36 3.95 16.93
C PRO A 86 5.11 4.72 17.33
N THR A 87 5.12 6.05 17.21
CA THR A 87 3.97 6.93 17.50
C THR A 87 3.13 7.24 16.26
N THR A 88 3.62 6.93 15.06
CA THR A 88 2.88 7.14 13.81
C THR A 88 1.84 6.03 13.66
N THR A 89 0.59 6.42 13.48
CA THR A 89 -0.51 5.49 13.16
C THR A 89 -0.50 5.17 11.67
N ILE A 90 -0.93 3.96 11.31
CA ILE A 90 -0.85 3.41 9.97
C ILE A 90 -2.22 2.96 9.50
N GLU A 91 -2.63 3.41 8.33
CA GLU A 91 -3.73 2.85 7.55
C GLU A 91 -3.18 2.17 6.29
N THR A 92 -3.58 0.94 6.02
CA THR A 92 -3.24 0.25 4.78
C THR A 92 -4.45 0.18 3.85
N LEU A 93 -4.34 0.76 2.65
CA LEU A 93 -5.32 0.62 1.57
C LEU A 93 -4.85 -0.47 0.60
N ILE A 94 -5.32 -1.69 0.84
CA ILE A 94 -4.78 -2.92 0.24
C ILE A 94 -5.50 -3.33 -1.06
N PRO A 95 -4.81 -4.03 -1.98
CA PRO A 95 -5.45 -4.72 -3.10
C PRO A 95 -6.22 -5.98 -2.64
N ASP A 96 -7.04 -6.55 -3.52
CA ASP A 96 -7.84 -7.76 -3.25
C ASP A 96 -7.03 -9.07 -3.20
N THR A 97 -5.72 -9.02 -3.51
CA THR A 97 -4.80 -10.18 -3.64
C THR A 97 -5.28 -11.31 -4.59
N LYS A 98 -6.30 -11.08 -5.42
CA LYS A 98 -7.06 -12.12 -6.15
C LYS A 98 -7.56 -13.24 -5.23
N ALA A 99 -8.03 -12.88 -4.03
CA ALA A 99 -8.48 -13.83 -3.02
C ALA A 99 -7.41 -14.87 -2.61
N ASN A 100 -6.13 -14.51 -2.72
CA ASN A 100 -5.06 -15.31 -2.12
C ASN A 100 -5.01 -15.03 -0.61
N TRP A 101 -5.61 -15.94 0.17
CA TRP A 101 -5.71 -15.79 1.62
C TRP A 101 -4.36 -15.75 2.34
N GLU A 102 -3.36 -16.51 1.88
CA GLU A 102 -2.01 -16.46 2.48
C GLU A 102 -1.37 -15.07 2.26
N ALA A 103 -1.51 -14.51 1.05
CA ALA A 103 -1.03 -13.17 0.75
C ALA A 103 -1.79 -12.11 1.56
N LEU A 104 -3.11 -12.22 1.67
CA LEU A 104 -3.93 -11.31 2.46
C LEU A 104 -3.53 -11.34 3.94
N GLU A 105 -3.46 -12.53 4.54
CA GLU A 105 -3.09 -12.71 5.94
C GLU A 105 -1.70 -12.13 6.21
N ARG A 106 -0.73 -12.40 5.33
CA ARG A 106 0.62 -11.82 5.44
C ARG A 106 0.59 -10.29 5.40
N MET A 107 -0.13 -9.72 4.44
CA MET A 107 -0.24 -8.28 4.21
C MET A 107 -0.85 -7.54 5.41
N ILE A 108 -1.86 -8.14 6.06
CA ILE A 108 -2.57 -7.50 7.18
C ILE A 108 -1.99 -7.84 8.56
N SER A 109 -0.94 -8.66 8.63
CA SER A 109 -0.35 -9.06 9.92
C SER A 109 0.76 -8.12 10.42
N GLY A 110 1.02 -7.01 9.72
CA GLY A 110 2.06 -6.03 10.08
C GLY A 110 1.76 -5.22 11.34
N GLY A 111 0.51 -5.23 11.80
CA GLY A 111 0.07 -4.52 13.00
C GLY A 111 -0.36 -3.08 12.77
N GLN A 112 -0.70 -2.70 11.52
CA GLN A 112 -1.35 -1.42 11.21
C GLN A 112 -2.67 -1.24 11.98
N GLU A 113 -3.03 0.01 12.27
CA GLU A 113 -4.22 0.36 13.05
C GLU A 113 -5.51 0.26 12.23
N VAL A 114 -5.44 0.50 10.92
CA VAL A 114 -6.60 0.41 10.02
C VAL A 114 -6.24 -0.40 8.77
N VAL A 115 -7.13 -1.33 8.41
CA VAL A 115 -7.07 -2.07 7.14
C VAL A 115 -8.28 -1.67 6.29
N SER A 116 -8.01 -1.08 5.14
CA SER A 116 -9.00 -0.56 4.19
C SER A 116 -8.89 -1.28 2.86
N HIS A 117 -10.03 -1.57 2.24
CA HIS A 117 -10.11 -2.05 0.86
C HIS A 117 -11.31 -1.39 0.18
N ASN A 118 -11.07 -0.70 -0.93
CA ASN A 118 -12.13 0.00 -1.62
C ASN A 118 -12.92 -0.94 -2.52
N MET A 119 -14.25 -0.93 -2.35
CA MET A 119 -15.16 -1.51 -3.34
C MET A 119 -15.34 -0.61 -4.58
N GLU A 120 -14.94 0.66 -4.52
CA GLU A 120 -14.94 1.69 -5.60
C GLU A 120 -16.29 2.04 -6.23
N THR A 121 -17.15 1.08 -6.54
CA THR A 121 -18.45 1.30 -7.17
C THR A 121 -19.46 0.21 -6.80
N VAL A 122 -20.71 0.39 -7.21
CA VAL A 122 -21.78 -0.58 -7.02
C VAL A 122 -21.67 -1.73 -8.02
N GLU A 123 -22.16 -2.91 -7.64
CA GLU A 123 -22.09 -4.16 -8.44
C GLU A 123 -22.47 -3.97 -9.92
N ARG A 124 -23.54 -3.23 -10.21
CA ARG A 124 -24.04 -3.00 -11.57
C ARG A 124 -23.02 -2.30 -12.50
N LEU A 125 -22.06 -1.57 -11.96
CA LEU A 125 -21.03 -0.85 -12.72
C LEU A 125 -19.73 -1.63 -12.89
N TYR A 126 -19.58 -2.76 -12.20
CA TYR A 126 -18.48 -3.69 -12.45
C TYR A 126 -18.72 -4.51 -13.72
N ARG A 127 -17.66 -4.72 -14.50
CA ARG A 127 -17.71 -5.65 -15.64
C ARG A 127 -17.81 -7.07 -15.11
N LYS A 128 -18.79 -7.83 -15.60
CA LYS A 128 -18.94 -9.26 -15.34
C LYS A 128 -17.91 -10.07 -16.11
#